data_AF-J4KF42-F1
#
_entry.id   AF-J4KF42-F1
#
_cell.length_a   1.000
_cell.length_b   1.000
_cell.length_c   1.000
_cell.angle_alpha   90.00
_cell.angle_beta   90.00
_cell.angle_gamma   90.00
#
_symmetry.space_group_name_H-M   'P 1'
#
loop_
_entity.id
_entity.type
_entity.pdbx_description
1 polymer ?
#
loop_
_entity_poly.entity_id
_entity_poly.type
_entity_poly.pdbx_seq_one_letter_code
_entity_poly.pdbx_strand_id
1 'polypeptide(L)'
;MFVYDALATERRAIVIFGAGFVGEYIGKRCTTAGISVAAYCDNVLGRTGGDVFGLPVRTLPALMEEYGENIVFLIAVRDIDTVVQQLAAAGDFPWHPVCDLYEPSDIPQTLPFMDRQKLEAAWYVHDHYCDAERLTLNTLDFVITERCSLRCRECSNLMQYYEKPQNFGLPALQEQIARLLTVYDEVYELRLLGGEPFVHPEMKEIITFLNGQDAIKRLCIYTNATILPGDDVFAVMAEGGKTWFSVSDYHALSRNLTPMIAKLETFGIGYERKPVDYWTRCASFEKHNRTPAENRRIFYECCAKDLLTLLGGRLYPCPFIANAMNLKGIPAAQCDYVDLMADKSAEELRTELRAKLKNRPYYVSCDYCLGRPAVAFVREEDKIPPNEQTAAALPYRRLEVMADG
;
A
#
# COMPACT_ATOMS: atom_id res chain seq x y z
N MET A 1 4.89 -16.18 -24.67
CA MET A 1 3.73 -16.93 -25.21
C MET A 1 2.86 -17.20 -24.00
N PHE A 2 1.70 -16.56 -23.90
CA PHE A 2 0.83 -16.69 -22.73
C PHE A 2 0.36 -18.13 -22.55
N VAL A 3 -0.04 -18.49 -21.33
CA VAL A 3 -0.49 -19.86 -20.99
C VAL A 3 -1.84 -20.24 -21.60
N TYR A 4 -2.46 -19.35 -22.39
CA TYR A 4 -3.78 -19.56 -23.01
C TYR A 4 -3.86 -20.81 -23.90
N ASP A 5 -2.81 -21.13 -24.65
CA ASP A 5 -2.80 -22.35 -25.48
C ASP A 5 -2.85 -23.63 -24.62
N ALA A 6 -2.14 -23.62 -23.47
CA ALA A 6 -2.20 -24.70 -22.51
C ALA A 6 -3.59 -24.79 -21.87
N LEU A 7 -4.15 -23.65 -21.44
CA LEU A 7 -5.49 -23.56 -20.84
C LEU A 7 -6.60 -23.99 -21.81
N ALA A 8 -6.47 -23.73 -23.11
CA ALA A 8 -7.46 -24.15 -24.12
C ALA A 8 -7.57 -25.68 -24.26
N THR A 9 -6.54 -26.42 -23.87
CA THR A 9 -6.51 -27.89 -23.88
C THR A 9 -6.67 -28.51 -22.50
N GLU A 10 -6.81 -27.69 -21.46
CA GLU A 10 -6.95 -28.14 -20.08
C GLU A 10 -8.30 -28.83 -19.88
N ARG A 11 -8.28 -29.95 -19.15
CA ARG A 11 -9.45 -30.79 -18.83
C ARG A 11 -9.96 -30.53 -17.42
N ARG A 12 -9.15 -29.91 -16.56
CA ARG A 12 -9.55 -29.43 -15.24
C ARG A 12 -10.54 -28.27 -15.35
N ALA A 13 -11.34 -28.07 -14.32
CA ALA A 13 -12.13 -26.85 -14.19
C ALA A 13 -11.19 -25.65 -14.02
N ILE A 14 -11.34 -24.64 -14.90
CA ILE A 14 -10.58 -23.39 -14.80
C ILE A 14 -11.34 -22.45 -13.87
N VAL A 15 -10.70 -22.04 -12.78
CA VAL A 15 -11.29 -21.16 -11.77
C VAL A 15 -10.43 -19.91 -11.60
N ILE A 16 -11.06 -18.74 -11.57
CA ILE A 16 -10.36 -17.48 -11.31
C ILE A 16 -10.43 -17.18 -9.81
N PHE A 17 -9.28 -17.11 -9.13
CA PHE A 17 -9.21 -16.74 -7.73
C PHE A 17 -9.13 -15.21 -7.59
N GLY A 18 -10.20 -14.59 -7.10
CA GLY A 18 -10.40 -13.16 -6.99
C GLY A 18 -11.58 -12.72 -7.85
N ALA A 19 -12.71 -12.37 -7.23
CA ALA A 19 -13.94 -11.98 -7.93
C ALA A 19 -14.06 -10.45 -8.12
N GLY A 20 -12.94 -9.72 -8.00
CA GLY A 20 -12.86 -8.27 -8.19
C GLY A 20 -12.57 -7.86 -9.63
N PHE A 21 -12.23 -6.58 -9.81
CA PHE A 21 -11.96 -5.98 -11.13
C PHE A 21 -10.89 -6.71 -11.95
N VAL A 22 -9.79 -7.15 -11.32
CA VAL A 22 -8.73 -7.90 -12.02
C VAL A 22 -9.25 -9.27 -12.47
N GLY A 23 -10.01 -9.97 -11.63
CA GLY A 23 -10.66 -11.23 -11.99
C GLY A 23 -11.63 -11.09 -13.15
N GLU A 24 -12.48 -10.06 -13.14
CA GLU A 24 -13.36 -9.72 -14.26
C GLU A 24 -12.57 -9.54 -15.57
N TYR A 25 -11.46 -8.80 -15.53
CA TYR A 25 -10.62 -8.57 -16.70
C TYR A 25 -10.04 -9.87 -17.24
N ILE A 26 -9.53 -10.74 -16.35
CA ILE A 26 -9.05 -12.07 -16.73
C ILE A 26 -10.17 -12.92 -17.33
N GLY A 27 -11.36 -12.92 -16.73
CA GLY A 27 -12.52 -13.66 -17.24
C GLY A 27 -12.88 -13.27 -18.67
N LYS A 28 -12.93 -11.97 -18.98
CA LYS A 28 -13.19 -11.47 -20.35
C LYS A 28 -12.11 -11.91 -21.34
N ARG A 29 -10.84 -11.93 -20.92
CA ARG A 29 -9.73 -12.42 -21.77
C ARG A 29 -9.85 -13.92 -22.02
N CYS A 30 -10.16 -14.72 -21.00
CA CYS A 30 -10.43 -16.15 -21.16
C CYS A 30 -11.56 -16.40 -22.16
N THR A 31 -12.70 -15.70 -22.03
CA THR A 31 -13.81 -15.81 -22.99
C THR A 31 -13.38 -15.45 -24.41
N THR A 32 -12.60 -14.37 -24.58
CA THR A 32 -12.09 -13.94 -25.89
C THR A 32 -11.14 -14.97 -26.51
N ALA A 33 -10.37 -15.66 -25.67
CA ALA A 33 -9.47 -16.75 -26.07
C ALA A 33 -10.18 -18.12 -26.24
N GLY A 34 -11.51 -18.19 -26.08
CA GLY A 34 -12.27 -19.44 -26.20
C GLY A 34 -12.12 -20.38 -25.00
N ILE A 35 -11.66 -19.87 -23.86
CA ILE A 35 -11.45 -20.64 -22.63
C ILE A 35 -12.68 -20.54 -21.74
N SER A 36 -13.23 -21.69 -21.36
CA SER A 36 -14.41 -21.78 -20.48
C SER A 36 -13.98 -21.71 -19.01
N VAL A 37 -14.34 -20.62 -18.33
CA VAL A 37 -14.16 -20.47 -16.88
C VAL A 37 -15.37 -21.06 -16.15
N ALA A 38 -15.13 -21.95 -15.19
CA ALA A 38 -16.19 -22.64 -14.44
C ALA A 38 -16.79 -21.77 -13.34
N ALA A 39 -15.94 -21.06 -12.59
CA ALA A 39 -16.35 -20.26 -11.44
C ALA A 39 -15.28 -19.21 -11.07
N TYR A 40 -15.66 -18.28 -10.19
CA TYR A 40 -14.74 -17.46 -9.42
C TYR A 40 -14.59 -18.02 -8.01
N CYS A 41 -13.38 -17.94 -7.44
CA CYS A 41 -13.11 -18.23 -6.03
C CYS A 41 -12.85 -16.92 -5.28
N ASP A 42 -13.54 -16.68 -4.17
CA ASP A 42 -13.26 -15.51 -3.31
C ASP A 42 -13.45 -15.86 -1.83
N ASN A 43 -12.62 -15.25 -0.98
CA ASN A 43 -12.67 -15.43 0.47
C ASN A 43 -13.76 -14.58 1.11
N VAL A 44 -14.14 -13.46 0.47
CA VAL A 44 -15.21 -12.59 0.91
C VAL A 44 -16.45 -12.90 0.08
N LEU A 45 -17.14 -13.98 0.44
CA LEU A 45 -18.51 -14.15 -0.02
C LEU A 45 -19.35 -13.09 0.69
N GLY A 46 -19.67 -11.98 0.02
CA GLY A 46 -20.84 -11.20 0.39
C GLY A 46 -22.02 -12.16 0.44
N ARG A 47 -22.44 -12.55 1.65
CA ARG A 47 -23.58 -13.42 2.00
C ARG A 47 -24.05 -14.35 0.85
N THR A 48 -23.62 -15.61 0.87
CA THR A 48 -24.26 -16.74 0.15
C THR A 48 -24.54 -16.52 -1.36
N GLY A 49 -23.62 -16.97 -2.22
CA GLY A 49 -23.90 -17.22 -3.65
C GLY A 49 -24.16 -15.97 -4.48
N GLY A 50 -23.09 -15.31 -4.93
CA GLY A 50 -23.16 -14.29 -5.98
C GLY A 50 -22.77 -14.86 -7.34
N ASP A 51 -23.05 -14.11 -8.39
CA ASP A 51 -22.48 -14.29 -9.72
C ASP A 51 -21.63 -13.07 -10.10
N VAL A 52 -20.55 -13.32 -10.83
CA VAL A 52 -19.69 -12.31 -11.44
C VAL A 52 -19.60 -12.67 -12.91
N PHE A 53 -20.07 -11.77 -13.79
CA PHE A 53 -20.19 -12.03 -15.23
C PHE A 53 -21.00 -13.29 -15.57
N GLY A 54 -22.06 -13.57 -14.82
CA GLY A 54 -22.90 -14.76 -15.04
C GLY A 54 -22.24 -16.08 -14.65
N LEU A 55 -21.08 -16.05 -13.99
CA LEU A 55 -20.41 -17.21 -13.42
C LEU A 55 -20.53 -17.22 -11.90
N PRO A 56 -20.69 -18.39 -11.27
CA PRO A 56 -20.83 -18.48 -9.83
C PRO A 56 -19.54 -18.04 -9.10
N VAL A 57 -19.71 -17.31 -8.01
CA VAL A 57 -18.65 -17.10 -7.01
C VAL A 57 -18.80 -18.15 -5.91
N ARG A 58 -17.69 -18.79 -5.55
CA ARG A 58 -17.63 -19.88 -4.55
C ARG A 58 -16.46 -19.65 -3.60
N THR A 59 -16.51 -20.26 -2.42
CA THR A 59 -15.32 -20.40 -1.57
C THR A 59 -14.46 -21.58 -2.05
N LEU A 60 -13.19 -21.59 -1.65
CA LEU A 60 -12.30 -22.71 -1.93
C LEU A 60 -12.86 -24.06 -1.42
N PRO A 61 -13.37 -24.21 -0.19
CA PRO A 61 -14.01 -25.46 0.25
C PRO A 61 -15.19 -25.89 -0.62
N ALA A 62 -16.06 -24.95 -1.03
CA ALA A 62 -17.21 -25.28 -1.88
C ALA A 62 -16.78 -25.77 -3.27
N LEU A 63 -15.72 -25.20 -3.84
CA LEU A 63 -15.14 -25.67 -5.10
C LEU A 63 -14.52 -27.05 -4.97
N MET A 64 -13.86 -27.34 -3.84
CA MET A 64 -13.30 -28.67 -3.58
C MET A 64 -14.39 -29.73 -3.40
N GLU A 65 -15.52 -29.38 -2.80
CA GLU A 65 -16.69 -30.27 -2.73
C GLU A 65 -17.28 -30.55 -4.12
N GLU A 66 -17.29 -29.57 -5.01
CA GLU A 66 -17.89 -29.66 -6.35
C GLU A 66 -16.97 -30.34 -7.39
N TYR A 67 -15.67 -30.01 -7.39
CA TYR A 67 -14.72 -30.42 -8.42
C TYR A 67 -13.57 -31.32 -7.91
N GLY A 68 -13.42 -31.50 -6.59
CA GLY A 68 -12.28 -32.18 -6.00
C GLY A 68 -10.95 -31.48 -6.31
N GLU A 69 -9.92 -32.25 -6.64
CA GLU A 69 -8.60 -31.75 -7.06
C GLU A 69 -8.53 -31.42 -8.57
N ASN A 70 -9.61 -31.60 -9.31
CA ASN A 70 -9.64 -31.40 -10.77
C ASN A 70 -9.84 -29.92 -11.14
N ILE A 71 -9.02 -29.03 -10.57
CA ILE A 71 -9.10 -27.57 -10.72
C ILE A 71 -7.73 -27.01 -11.12
N VAL A 72 -7.72 -26.03 -12.02
CA VAL A 72 -6.57 -25.11 -12.22
C VAL A 72 -7.00 -23.70 -11.83
N PHE A 73 -6.17 -22.99 -11.08
CA PHE A 73 -6.46 -21.64 -10.63
C PHE A 73 -5.76 -20.58 -11.46
N LEU A 74 -6.49 -19.54 -11.87
CA LEU A 74 -5.93 -18.28 -12.36
C LEU A 74 -5.98 -17.28 -11.22
N ILE A 75 -4.84 -16.95 -10.62
CA ILE A 75 -4.81 -16.05 -9.45
C ILE A 75 -4.90 -14.62 -9.95
N ALA A 76 -6.01 -13.95 -9.62
CA ALA A 76 -6.38 -12.60 -10.07
C ALA A 76 -6.67 -11.65 -8.89
N VAL A 77 -5.92 -11.80 -7.80
CA VAL A 77 -5.86 -10.84 -6.69
C VAL A 77 -4.59 -9.98 -6.81
N ARG A 78 -4.41 -8.99 -5.95
CA ARG A 78 -3.13 -8.26 -5.88
C ARG A 78 -2.09 -9.00 -5.04
N ASP A 79 -2.51 -9.53 -3.89
CA ASP A 79 -1.63 -10.23 -2.96
C ASP A 79 -1.65 -11.73 -3.24
N ILE A 80 -0.77 -12.16 -4.15
CA ILE A 80 -0.65 -13.54 -4.60
C ILE A 80 -0.17 -14.49 -3.50
N ASP A 81 0.72 -14.05 -2.58
CA ASP A 81 1.34 -14.93 -1.58
C ASP A 81 0.28 -15.56 -0.67
N THR A 82 -0.67 -14.75 -0.19
CA THR A 82 -1.79 -15.22 0.64
C THR A 82 -2.61 -16.30 -0.08
N VAL A 83 -2.88 -16.13 -1.37
CA VAL A 83 -3.66 -17.11 -2.15
C VAL A 83 -2.87 -18.38 -2.44
N VAL A 84 -1.58 -18.26 -2.81
CA VAL A 84 -0.73 -19.43 -3.06
C VAL A 84 -0.58 -20.28 -1.80
N GLN A 85 -0.36 -19.65 -0.64
CA GLN A 85 -0.31 -20.36 0.64
C GLN A 85 -1.64 -21.04 0.99
N GLN A 86 -2.77 -20.38 0.70
CA GLN A 86 -4.10 -20.96 0.90
C GLN A 86 -4.34 -22.19 0.01
N LEU A 87 -3.95 -22.11 -1.26
CA LEU A 87 -4.07 -23.23 -2.20
C LEU A 87 -3.17 -24.39 -1.77
N ALA A 88 -1.91 -24.12 -1.44
CA ALA A 88 -0.94 -25.13 -0.99
C ALA A 88 -1.37 -25.83 0.31
N ALA A 89 -2.06 -25.12 1.22
CA ALA A 89 -2.60 -25.72 2.44
C ALA A 89 -3.85 -26.60 2.18
N ALA A 90 -4.57 -26.37 1.08
CA ALA A 90 -5.78 -27.08 0.73
C ALA A 90 -5.55 -28.32 -0.15
N GLY A 91 -4.50 -28.31 -0.97
CA GLY A 91 -4.16 -29.41 -1.87
C GLY A 91 -3.08 -29.03 -2.89
N ASP A 92 -2.76 -29.96 -3.79
CA ASP A 92 -1.79 -29.74 -4.87
C ASP A 92 -2.51 -29.29 -6.16
N PHE A 93 -2.84 -28.00 -6.22
CA PHE A 93 -3.53 -27.42 -7.36
C PHE A 93 -2.56 -26.71 -8.30
N PRO A 94 -2.60 -26.97 -9.61
CA PRO A 94 -1.95 -26.12 -10.59
C PRO A 94 -2.54 -24.70 -10.53
N TRP A 95 -1.69 -23.69 -10.67
CA TRP A 95 -2.12 -22.30 -10.71
C TRP A 95 -1.24 -21.46 -11.63
N HIS A 96 -1.81 -20.36 -12.13
CA HIS A 96 -1.14 -19.37 -12.96
C HIS A 96 -1.31 -17.97 -12.37
N PRO A 97 -0.22 -17.19 -12.23
CA PRO A 97 -0.28 -15.78 -11.87
C PRO A 97 -0.84 -14.91 -13.01
N VAL A 98 -1.31 -13.69 -12.73
CA VAL A 98 -1.77 -12.79 -13.80
C VAL A 98 -0.68 -12.40 -14.80
N CYS A 99 0.60 -12.42 -14.43
CA CYS A 99 1.70 -12.13 -15.35
C CYS A 99 1.85 -13.18 -16.47
N ASP A 100 1.29 -14.39 -16.30
CA ASP A 100 1.22 -15.41 -17.36
C ASP A 100 0.07 -15.15 -18.37
N LEU A 101 -0.84 -14.22 -18.06
CA LEU A 101 -2.13 -14.04 -18.75
C LEU A 101 -2.20 -12.76 -19.59
N TYR A 102 -1.41 -11.74 -19.25
CA TYR A 102 -1.30 -10.52 -20.04
C TYR A 102 0.02 -9.81 -19.76
N GLU A 103 0.42 -8.94 -20.68
CA GLU A 103 1.50 -7.98 -20.47
C GLU A 103 0.91 -6.59 -20.18
N PRO A 104 1.63 -5.68 -19.50
CA PRO A 104 1.15 -4.32 -19.27
C PRO A 104 0.79 -3.57 -20.56
N SER A 105 1.46 -3.88 -21.67
CA SER A 105 1.16 -3.35 -23.00
C SER A 105 -0.20 -3.76 -23.56
N ASP A 106 -0.80 -4.86 -23.05
CA ASP A 106 -2.12 -5.31 -23.45
C ASP A 106 -3.26 -4.50 -22.78
N ILE A 107 -2.95 -3.72 -21.74
CA ILE A 107 -3.95 -3.00 -20.95
C ILE A 107 -4.59 -1.89 -21.81
N PRO A 108 -5.91 -1.91 -22.05
CA PRO A 108 -6.55 -0.94 -22.93
C PRO A 108 -6.42 0.49 -22.41
N GLN A 109 -5.90 1.39 -23.23
CA GLN A 109 -5.74 2.82 -22.89
C GLN A 109 -7.08 3.54 -22.67
N THR A 110 -8.19 2.96 -23.16
CA THR A 110 -9.54 3.48 -22.95
C THR A 110 -10.07 3.24 -21.53
N LEU A 111 -9.41 2.39 -20.74
CA LEU A 111 -9.82 2.17 -19.36
C LEU A 111 -9.53 3.41 -18.49
N PRO A 112 -10.40 3.69 -17.50
CA PRO A 112 -10.10 4.71 -16.49
C PRO A 112 -8.72 4.50 -15.86
N PHE A 113 -8.03 5.60 -15.53
CA PHE A 113 -6.67 5.56 -15.00
C PHE A 113 -6.51 4.57 -13.82
N MET A 114 -7.41 4.63 -12.84
CA MET A 114 -7.35 3.74 -11.66
C MET A 114 -7.56 2.27 -11.98
N ASP A 115 -8.30 1.97 -13.03
CA ASP A 115 -8.54 0.59 -13.46
C ASP A 115 -7.31 0.04 -14.18
N ARG A 116 -6.65 0.84 -15.02
CA ARG A 116 -5.33 0.49 -15.58
C ARG A 116 -4.30 0.24 -14.49
N GLN A 117 -4.24 1.13 -13.50
CA GLN A 117 -3.33 1.00 -12.38
C GLN A 117 -3.55 -0.26 -11.54
N LYS A 118 -4.80 -0.73 -11.35
CA LYS A 118 -5.07 -2.00 -10.67
C LYS A 118 -4.49 -3.19 -11.42
N LEU A 119 -4.62 -3.20 -12.75
CA LEU A 119 -4.07 -4.27 -13.60
C LEU A 119 -2.54 -4.23 -13.61
N GLU A 120 -1.94 -3.07 -13.84
CA GLU A 120 -0.48 -2.88 -13.76
C GLU A 120 0.06 -3.35 -12.41
N ALA A 121 -0.57 -2.93 -11.30
CA ALA A 121 -0.12 -3.31 -9.96
C ALA A 121 -0.26 -4.82 -9.72
N ALA A 122 -1.32 -5.47 -10.18
CA ALA A 122 -1.47 -6.92 -10.05
C ALA A 122 -0.38 -7.65 -10.86
N TRP A 123 -0.14 -7.22 -12.11
CA TRP A 123 0.92 -7.77 -12.94
C TRP A 123 2.29 -7.67 -12.27
N TYR A 124 2.68 -6.46 -11.83
CA TYR A 124 3.99 -6.24 -11.22
C TYR A 124 4.20 -7.05 -9.94
N VAL A 125 3.19 -7.11 -9.06
CA VAL A 125 3.29 -7.88 -7.80
C VAL A 125 3.44 -9.38 -8.09
N HIS A 126 2.76 -9.88 -9.12
CA HIS A 126 2.83 -11.28 -9.49
C HIS A 126 4.15 -11.64 -10.18
N ASP A 127 4.62 -10.79 -11.09
CA ASP A 127 5.94 -10.93 -11.72
C ASP A 127 7.04 -10.97 -10.66
N HIS A 128 7.00 -10.03 -9.71
CA HIS A 128 7.91 -10.00 -8.57
C HIS A 128 7.81 -11.23 -7.66
N TYR A 129 6.61 -11.79 -7.48
CA TYR A 129 6.43 -13.01 -6.70
C TYR A 129 7.07 -14.23 -7.36
N CYS A 130 7.02 -14.28 -8.70
CA CYS A 130 7.58 -15.36 -9.49
C CYS A 130 9.10 -15.24 -9.68
N ASP A 131 9.67 -14.04 -9.56
CA ASP A 131 11.11 -13.80 -9.59
C ASP A 131 11.74 -13.93 -8.18
N ALA A 132 12.20 -15.12 -7.84
CA ALA A 132 12.82 -15.41 -6.55
C ALA A 132 14.23 -14.80 -6.38
N GLU A 133 14.85 -14.28 -7.45
CA GLU A 133 16.22 -13.75 -7.41
C GLU A 133 16.24 -12.27 -7.03
N ARG A 134 15.18 -11.52 -7.35
CA ARG A 134 15.08 -10.08 -7.06
C ARG A 134 14.37 -9.83 -5.72
N LEU A 135 14.90 -8.89 -4.94
CA LEU A 135 14.22 -8.33 -3.78
C LEU A 135 13.54 -7.02 -4.17
N THR A 136 12.24 -7.10 -4.45
CA THR A 136 11.44 -5.94 -4.83
C THR A 136 10.52 -5.47 -3.70
N LEU A 137 10.06 -4.23 -3.82
CA LEU A 137 9.14 -3.62 -2.88
C LEU A 137 7.91 -3.09 -3.60
N ASN A 138 6.74 -3.65 -3.28
CA ASN A 138 5.48 -3.29 -3.92
C ASN A 138 5.11 -1.82 -3.67
N THR A 139 5.18 -1.40 -2.41
CA THR A 139 4.83 -0.03 -1.99
C THR A 139 5.69 0.41 -0.83
N LEU A 140 6.13 1.67 -0.85
CA LEU A 140 6.83 2.31 0.26
C LEU A 140 6.27 3.69 0.54
N ASP A 141 5.84 3.92 1.77
CA ASP A 141 5.52 5.25 2.28
C ASP A 141 6.82 6.00 2.61
N PHE A 142 7.13 7.07 1.88
CA PHE A 142 8.31 7.89 2.10
C PHE A 142 7.94 9.25 2.69
N VAL A 143 8.35 9.45 3.94
CA VAL A 143 8.00 10.67 4.69
C VAL A 143 9.03 11.76 4.43
N ILE A 144 8.60 12.79 3.68
CA ILE A 144 9.46 13.93 3.32
C ILE A 144 9.24 15.16 4.21
N THR A 145 8.20 15.16 5.04
CA THR A 145 7.92 16.25 5.97
C THR A 145 7.07 15.78 7.16
N GLU A 146 7.27 16.40 8.31
CA GLU A 146 6.40 16.27 9.49
C GLU A 146 5.32 17.37 9.51
N ARG A 147 5.34 18.28 8.53
CA ARG A 147 4.41 19.40 8.46
C ARG A 147 3.12 18.98 7.76
N CYS A 148 1.99 19.44 8.31
CA CYS A 148 0.68 19.32 7.69
C CYS A 148 -0.02 20.67 7.76
N SER A 149 -0.68 21.04 6.67
CA SER A 149 -1.53 22.22 6.57
C SER A 149 -2.87 22.09 7.31
N LEU A 150 -3.39 20.87 7.49
CA LEU A 150 -4.65 20.62 8.19
C LEU A 150 -4.47 20.29 9.67
N ARG A 151 -3.40 19.55 10.02
CA ARG A 151 -3.13 19.08 11.39
C ARG A 151 -4.40 18.51 12.05
N CYS A 152 -5.01 17.52 11.41
CA CYS A 152 -6.26 16.93 11.91
C CYS A 152 -6.04 16.26 13.28
N ARG A 153 -6.99 16.45 14.19
CA ARG A 153 -6.97 15.99 15.58
C ARG A 153 -6.75 14.49 15.73
N GLU A 154 -7.33 13.70 14.84
CA GLU A 154 -7.34 12.24 14.90
C GLU A 154 -6.44 11.63 13.79
N CYS A 155 -5.45 12.38 13.31
CA CYS A 155 -4.60 11.94 12.22
C CYS A 155 -3.82 10.67 12.60
N SER A 156 -3.94 9.62 11.77
CA SER A 156 -3.26 8.34 11.97
C SER A 156 -1.74 8.43 11.87
N ASN A 157 -1.24 9.46 11.20
CA ASN A 157 0.20 9.74 11.06
C ASN A 157 0.72 10.67 12.15
N LEU A 158 -0.11 11.06 13.12
CA LEU A 158 0.31 11.78 14.33
C LEU A 158 0.80 13.22 14.10
N MET A 159 0.45 13.82 12.97
CA MET A 159 0.85 15.19 12.60
C MET A 159 0.43 16.24 13.66
N GLN A 160 -0.65 15.98 14.39
CA GLN A 160 -1.16 16.81 15.48
C GLN A 160 -0.26 16.87 16.71
N TYR A 161 0.74 16.01 16.84
CA TYR A 161 1.63 15.96 18.01
C TYR A 161 3.01 16.59 17.78
N TYR A 162 3.37 16.93 16.53
CA TYR A 162 4.63 17.60 16.26
C TYR A 162 4.58 19.07 16.69
N GLU A 163 5.30 19.41 17.76
CA GLU A 163 5.45 20.79 18.23
C GLU A 163 6.33 21.66 17.32
N LYS A 164 7.38 21.05 16.76
CA LYS A 164 8.36 21.70 15.88
C LYS A 164 8.59 20.85 14.62
N PRO A 165 7.55 20.66 13.79
CA PRO A 165 7.64 19.78 12.63
C PRO A 165 8.69 20.30 11.63
N GLN A 166 9.39 19.39 10.99
CA GLN A 166 10.49 19.70 10.07
C GLN A 166 10.20 19.22 8.64
N ASN A 167 10.86 19.87 7.69
CA ASN A 167 11.01 19.35 6.33
C ASN A 167 12.36 18.62 6.29
N PHE A 168 12.40 17.41 5.74
CA PHE A 168 13.65 16.68 5.59
C PHE A 168 14.40 17.20 4.37
N GLY A 169 15.59 17.77 4.57
CA GLY A 169 16.35 18.38 3.48
C GLY A 169 16.69 17.38 2.36
N LEU A 170 16.73 17.88 1.13
CA LEU A 170 16.97 17.05 -0.06
C LEU A 170 18.17 16.09 0.06
N PRO A 171 19.37 16.49 0.56
CA PRO A 171 20.50 15.57 0.66
C PRO A 171 20.23 14.34 1.53
N ALA A 172 19.51 14.52 2.65
CA ALA A 172 19.15 13.42 3.53
C ALA A 172 18.11 12.50 2.89
N LEU A 173 17.18 13.04 2.09
CA LEU A 173 16.22 12.23 1.33
C LEU A 173 16.91 11.43 0.22
N GLN A 174 17.87 12.04 -0.47
CA GLN A 174 18.67 11.38 -1.51
C GLN A 174 19.49 10.21 -0.93
N GLU A 175 20.15 10.44 0.20
CA GLU A 175 20.94 9.41 0.88
C GLU A 175 20.07 8.21 1.30
N GLN A 176 18.88 8.47 1.84
CA GLN A 176 17.93 7.43 2.23
C GLN A 176 17.47 6.58 1.03
N ILE A 177 17.17 7.20 -0.10
CA ILE A 177 16.77 6.49 -1.33
C ILE A 177 17.96 5.72 -1.90
N ALA A 178 19.14 6.32 -1.97
CA ALA A 178 20.35 5.62 -2.44
C ALA A 178 20.62 4.38 -1.58
N ARG A 179 20.47 4.52 -0.25
CA ARG A 179 20.66 3.41 0.68
C ARG A 179 19.59 2.33 0.51
N LEU A 180 18.33 2.71 0.38
CA LEU A 180 17.22 1.79 0.10
C LEU A 180 17.48 0.97 -1.18
N LEU A 181 17.95 1.62 -2.25
CA LEU A 181 18.22 0.99 -3.55
C LEU A 181 19.49 0.14 -3.57
N THR A 182 20.31 0.16 -2.51
CA THR A 182 21.36 -0.86 -2.31
C THR A 182 20.80 -2.17 -1.77
N VAL A 183 19.60 -2.13 -1.18
CA VAL A 183 18.94 -3.26 -0.51
C VAL A 183 17.87 -3.85 -1.40
N TYR A 184 17.01 -3.00 -1.97
CA TYR A 184 15.94 -3.41 -2.88
C TYR A 184 16.36 -3.15 -4.32
N ASP A 185 16.17 -4.15 -5.18
CA ASP A 185 16.49 -4.04 -6.60
C ASP A 185 15.46 -3.17 -7.34
N GLU A 186 14.25 -3.05 -6.80
CA GLU A 186 13.15 -2.27 -7.38
C GLU A 186 12.12 -1.86 -6.33
N VAL A 187 11.56 -0.66 -6.48
CA VAL A 187 10.38 -0.18 -5.77
C VAL A 187 9.28 0.10 -6.80
N TYR A 188 8.20 -0.67 -6.79
CA TYR A 188 7.11 -0.49 -7.73
C TYR A 188 6.40 0.86 -7.51
N GLU A 189 6.00 1.18 -6.29
CA GLU A 189 5.36 2.46 -5.97
C GLU A 189 5.96 3.12 -4.73
N LEU A 190 6.62 4.27 -4.92
CA LEU A 190 7.05 5.14 -3.83
C LEU A 190 5.99 6.22 -3.60
N ARG A 191 5.47 6.27 -2.38
CA ARG A 191 4.41 7.19 -1.97
C ARG A 191 5.04 8.34 -1.22
N LEU A 192 4.91 9.54 -1.76
CA LEU A 192 5.37 10.77 -1.11
C LEU A 192 4.30 11.24 -0.14
N LEU A 193 4.63 11.24 1.14
CA LEU A 193 3.74 11.70 2.20
C LEU A 193 4.50 12.33 3.37
N GLY A 194 3.81 12.41 4.50
CA GLY A 194 4.18 13.10 5.71
C GLY A 194 2.90 13.61 6.34
N GLY A 195 2.78 14.93 6.41
CA GLY A 195 1.49 15.59 6.65
C GLY A 195 0.84 16.12 5.37
N GLU A 196 1.52 17.02 4.68
CA GLU A 196 1.14 17.51 3.35
C GLU A 196 2.43 17.74 2.53
N PRO A 197 2.72 16.90 1.51
CA PRO A 197 3.92 16.99 0.70
C PRO A 197 4.21 18.40 0.17
N PHE A 198 3.18 19.13 -0.28
CA PHE A 198 3.36 20.45 -0.88
C PHE A 198 3.72 21.57 0.12
N VAL A 199 3.84 21.27 1.41
CA VAL A 199 4.50 22.19 2.37
C VAL A 199 6.03 22.19 2.17
N HIS A 200 6.59 21.17 1.54
CA HIS A 200 8.03 21.08 1.31
C HIS A 200 8.48 22.10 0.24
N PRO A 201 9.44 23.00 0.53
CA PRO A 201 9.85 24.02 -0.43
C PRO A 201 10.60 23.42 -1.63
N GLU A 202 11.31 22.31 -1.42
CA GLU A 202 12.12 21.64 -2.45
C GLU A 202 11.35 20.53 -3.22
N MET A 203 10.01 20.64 -3.33
CA MET A 203 9.21 19.60 -3.99
C MET A 203 9.66 19.34 -5.43
N LYS A 204 10.03 20.39 -6.17
CA LYS A 204 10.50 20.26 -7.55
C LYS A 204 11.76 19.41 -7.61
N GLU A 205 12.73 19.73 -6.77
CA GLU A 205 14.03 19.06 -6.70
C GLU A 205 13.89 17.60 -6.25
N ILE A 206 13.00 17.33 -5.29
CA ILE A 206 12.68 15.96 -4.86
C ILE A 206 12.12 15.14 -6.02
N ILE A 207 11.13 15.66 -6.75
CA ILE A 207 10.55 14.94 -7.90
C ILE A 207 11.59 14.76 -9.01
N THR A 208 12.39 15.78 -9.34
CA THR A 208 13.46 15.67 -10.34
C THR A 208 14.43 14.54 -9.97
N PHE A 209 14.87 14.47 -8.71
CA PHE A 209 15.75 13.41 -8.24
C PHE A 209 15.10 12.03 -8.38
N LEU A 210 13.85 11.88 -7.93
CA LEU A 210 13.12 10.60 -7.98
C LEU A 210 12.80 10.15 -9.41
N ASN A 211 12.58 11.10 -10.32
CA ASN A 211 12.41 10.80 -11.74
C ASN A 211 13.64 10.09 -12.31
N GLY A 212 14.85 10.52 -11.92
CA GLY A 212 16.11 9.90 -12.34
C GLY A 212 16.41 8.53 -11.71
N GLN A 213 15.53 7.97 -10.88
CA GLN A 213 15.70 6.65 -10.28
C GLN A 213 14.88 5.60 -11.05
N ASP A 214 15.51 4.88 -11.99
CA ASP A 214 14.84 3.86 -12.81
C ASP A 214 14.32 2.65 -12.00
N ALA A 215 14.94 2.39 -10.85
CA ALA A 215 14.49 1.37 -9.90
C ALA A 215 13.17 1.74 -9.21
N ILE A 216 12.73 3.00 -9.28
CA ILE A 216 11.43 3.45 -8.77
C ILE A 216 10.46 3.57 -9.95
N LYS A 217 9.49 2.66 -10.03
CA LYS A 217 8.59 2.56 -11.20
C LYS A 217 7.44 3.57 -11.18
N ARG A 218 6.97 3.95 -10.00
CA ARG A 218 5.86 4.90 -9.82
C ARG A 218 6.07 5.81 -8.63
N LEU A 219 5.60 7.04 -8.76
CA LEU A 219 5.49 8.00 -7.68
C LEU A 219 4.00 8.30 -7.42
N CYS A 220 3.55 8.10 -6.20
CA CYS A 220 2.22 8.51 -5.77
C CYS A 220 2.35 9.69 -4.81
N ILE A 221 1.64 10.79 -5.07
CA ILE A 221 1.58 11.92 -4.14
C ILE A 221 0.26 11.88 -3.39
N TYR A 222 0.35 11.70 -2.07
CA TYR A 222 -0.81 11.84 -1.19
C TYR A 222 -0.96 13.29 -0.79
N THR A 223 -2.10 13.90 -1.11
CA THR A 223 -2.35 15.31 -0.80
C THR A 223 -3.77 15.52 -0.29
N ASN A 224 -3.92 16.47 0.62
CA ASN A 224 -5.23 16.96 1.08
C ASN A 224 -5.74 18.14 0.24
N ALA A 225 -5.01 18.53 -0.80
CA ALA A 225 -5.34 19.63 -1.71
C ALA A 225 -5.57 21.00 -1.02
N THR A 226 -4.86 21.29 0.06
CA THR A 226 -4.85 22.62 0.69
C THR A 226 -3.80 23.56 0.11
N ILE A 227 -2.80 23.02 -0.59
CA ILE A 227 -1.70 23.75 -1.21
C ILE A 227 -1.66 23.34 -2.68
N LEU A 228 -1.58 24.33 -3.57
CA LEU A 228 -1.42 24.14 -5.00
C LEU A 228 0.01 24.54 -5.38
N PRO A 229 0.85 23.61 -5.85
CA PRO A 229 2.20 23.95 -6.25
C PRO A 229 2.22 24.72 -7.59
N GLY A 230 3.38 25.28 -7.92
CA GLY A 230 3.63 25.97 -9.18
C GLY A 230 3.57 25.03 -10.39
N ASP A 231 3.35 25.59 -11.58
CA ASP A 231 3.30 24.83 -12.84
C ASP A 231 4.61 24.11 -13.14
N ASP A 232 5.72 24.67 -12.68
CA ASP A 232 7.05 24.08 -12.84
C ASP A 232 7.21 22.77 -12.05
N VAL A 233 6.48 22.59 -10.95
CA VAL A 233 6.43 21.33 -10.21
C VAL A 233 5.64 20.27 -11.00
N PHE A 234 4.49 20.64 -11.55
CA PHE A 234 3.69 19.73 -12.39
C PHE A 234 4.42 19.36 -13.70
N ALA A 235 5.15 20.30 -14.29
CA ALA A 235 5.94 20.07 -15.50
C ALA A 235 6.98 18.96 -15.30
N VAL A 236 7.71 19.00 -14.17
CA VAL A 236 8.70 17.96 -13.84
C VAL A 236 8.02 16.61 -13.58
N MET A 237 6.84 16.59 -12.94
CA MET A 237 6.08 15.35 -12.74
C MET A 237 5.64 14.71 -14.06
N ALA A 238 5.17 15.54 -15.00
CA ALA A 238 4.75 15.11 -16.33
C ALA A 238 5.94 14.63 -17.17
N GLU A 239 7.07 15.33 -17.14
CA GLU A 239 8.31 14.95 -17.83
C GLU A 239 8.80 13.56 -17.38
N GLY A 240 8.70 13.26 -16.07
CA GLY A 240 9.07 11.96 -15.53
C GLY A 240 8.12 10.80 -15.91
N GLY A 241 6.88 11.09 -16.32
CA GLY A 241 5.93 10.10 -16.82
C GLY A 241 5.44 9.03 -15.83
N LYS A 242 5.91 9.04 -14.57
CA LYS A 242 5.58 8.00 -13.56
C LYS A 242 4.87 8.51 -12.30
N THR A 243 4.54 9.80 -12.26
CA THR A 243 3.85 10.43 -11.11
C THR A 243 2.33 10.35 -11.26
N TRP A 244 1.63 10.08 -10.17
CA TRP A 244 0.17 10.15 -10.06
C TRP A 244 -0.26 10.63 -8.66
N PHE A 245 -1.53 11.03 -8.51
CA PHE A 245 -2.03 11.66 -7.29
C PHE A 245 -3.14 10.86 -6.61
N SER A 246 -3.01 10.68 -5.30
CA SER A 246 -4.11 10.28 -4.41
C SER A 246 -4.61 11.51 -3.66
N VAL A 247 -5.72 12.08 -4.15
CA VAL A 247 -6.27 13.32 -3.60
C VAL A 247 -7.34 13.00 -2.57
N SER A 248 -7.04 13.28 -1.30
CA SER A 248 -8.00 13.19 -0.21
C SER A 248 -8.85 14.44 -0.16
N ASP A 249 -10.14 14.30 -0.43
CA ASP A 249 -11.12 15.38 -0.46
C ASP A 249 -11.79 15.54 0.91
N TYR A 250 -11.32 16.54 1.66
CA TYR A 250 -11.89 16.99 2.94
C TYR A 250 -12.93 18.10 2.75
N HIS A 251 -13.58 18.13 1.59
CA HIS A 251 -14.59 19.09 1.20
C HIS A 251 -14.08 20.54 1.30
N ALA A 252 -14.73 21.37 2.13
CA ALA A 252 -14.38 22.78 2.30
C ALA A 252 -12.93 23.01 2.76
N LEU A 253 -12.29 22.03 3.40
CA LEU A 253 -10.90 22.14 3.81
C LEU A 253 -9.91 21.96 2.65
N SER A 254 -10.29 21.19 1.63
CA SER A 254 -9.51 20.98 0.42
C SER A 254 -9.69 22.14 -0.55
N ARG A 255 -9.35 23.36 -0.10
CA ARG A 255 -9.59 24.64 -0.78
C ARG A 255 -9.01 24.75 -2.19
N ASN A 256 -8.00 23.93 -2.53
CA ASN A 256 -7.38 23.88 -3.85
C ASN A 256 -7.74 22.61 -4.64
N LEU A 257 -8.76 21.85 -4.23
CA LEU A 257 -9.17 20.61 -4.92
C LEU A 257 -9.46 20.87 -6.40
N THR A 258 -10.39 21.78 -6.71
CA THR A 258 -10.77 22.08 -8.10
C THR A 258 -9.58 22.53 -8.95
N PRO A 259 -8.80 23.56 -8.56
CA PRO A 259 -7.65 23.96 -9.38
C PRO A 259 -6.55 22.89 -9.45
N MET A 260 -6.38 22.05 -8.42
CA MET A 260 -5.44 20.92 -8.47
C MET A 260 -5.85 19.89 -9.51
N ILE A 261 -7.12 19.47 -9.52
CA ILE A 261 -7.64 18.54 -10.53
C ILE A 261 -7.49 19.11 -11.95
N ALA A 262 -7.83 20.39 -12.13
CA ALA A 262 -7.65 21.05 -13.43
C ALA A 262 -6.19 21.07 -13.90
N LYS A 263 -5.22 21.27 -12.99
CA LYS A 263 -3.79 21.15 -13.33
C LYS A 263 -3.40 19.71 -13.66
N LEU A 264 -3.85 18.73 -12.88
CA LEU A 264 -3.55 17.32 -13.16
C LEU A 264 -4.05 16.91 -14.55
N GLU A 265 -5.26 17.32 -14.94
CA GLU A 265 -5.80 17.12 -16.29
C GLU A 265 -4.98 17.86 -17.35
N THR A 266 -4.63 19.14 -17.12
CA THR A 266 -3.84 19.96 -18.05
C THR A 266 -2.47 19.37 -18.34
N PHE A 267 -1.82 18.80 -17.33
CA PHE A 267 -0.51 18.17 -17.44
C PHE A 267 -0.56 16.68 -17.77
N GLY A 268 -1.75 16.09 -17.93
CA GLY A 268 -1.92 14.67 -18.25
C GLY A 268 -1.48 13.71 -17.12
N ILE A 269 -1.54 14.16 -15.87
CA ILE A 269 -1.12 13.39 -14.70
C ILE A 269 -2.34 12.62 -14.14
N GLY A 270 -2.18 11.30 -14.00
CA GLY A 270 -3.23 10.44 -13.46
C GLY A 270 -3.54 10.74 -11.99
N TYR A 271 -4.80 10.56 -11.59
CA TYR A 271 -5.22 10.79 -10.21
C TYR A 271 -6.45 9.97 -9.81
N GLU A 272 -6.64 9.85 -8.50
CA GLU A 272 -7.93 9.53 -7.90
C GLU A 272 -8.34 10.65 -6.94
N ARG A 273 -9.65 10.82 -6.80
CA ARG A 273 -10.25 11.67 -5.77
C ARG A 273 -11.03 10.78 -4.80
N LYS A 274 -10.68 10.87 -3.53
CA LYS A 274 -11.33 10.11 -2.44
C LYS A 274 -11.97 11.06 -1.46
N PRO A 275 -13.32 11.20 -1.47
CA PRO A 275 -14.03 11.83 -0.38
C PRO A 275 -13.65 11.19 0.95
N VAL A 276 -13.32 12.01 1.94
CA VAL A 276 -13.01 11.54 3.28
C VAL A 276 -14.21 11.81 4.17
N ASP A 277 -15.13 10.85 4.21
CA ASP A 277 -16.40 10.99 4.93
C ASP A 277 -16.25 10.68 6.43
N TYR A 278 -15.39 9.72 6.77
CA TYR A 278 -15.11 9.33 8.15
C TYR A 278 -13.69 8.81 8.30
N TRP A 279 -13.20 8.84 9.53
CA TRP A 279 -11.99 8.15 9.97
C TRP A 279 -12.34 7.10 11.03
N THR A 280 -11.35 6.29 11.37
CA THR A 280 -11.38 5.42 12.54
C THR A 280 -10.28 5.85 13.49
N ARG A 281 -10.58 5.95 14.79
CA ARG A 281 -9.56 6.29 15.77
C ARG A 281 -8.56 5.14 15.90
N CYS A 282 -7.32 5.36 15.49
CA CYS A 282 -6.24 4.37 15.61
C CYS A 282 -5.10 4.83 16.52
N ALA A 283 -4.85 6.13 16.62
CA ALA A 283 -3.72 6.68 17.35
C ALA A 283 -3.93 6.61 18.87
N SER A 284 -2.95 6.05 19.58
CA SER A 284 -2.80 6.09 21.03
C SER A 284 -1.30 6.15 21.35
N PHE A 285 -0.91 6.68 22.51
CA PHE A 285 0.45 6.50 23.05
C PHE A 285 0.46 5.61 24.29
N GLU A 286 -0.71 5.09 24.68
CA GLU A 286 -0.87 4.29 25.88
C GLU A 286 -0.49 2.84 25.62
N LYS A 287 0.25 2.23 26.56
CA LYS A 287 0.49 0.80 26.52
C LYS A 287 -0.78 0.06 26.97
N HIS A 288 -1.38 -0.69 26.05
CA HIS A 288 -2.64 -1.38 26.30
C HIS A 288 -2.48 -2.69 27.07
N ASN A 289 -1.26 -3.24 27.18
CA ASN A 289 -0.95 -4.50 27.87
C ASN A 289 -1.79 -5.68 27.36
N ARG A 290 -2.02 -5.73 26.05
CA ARG A 290 -2.79 -6.79 25.40
C ARG A 290 -2.00 -8.09 25.41
N THR A 291 -2.74 -9.19 25.51
CA THR A 291 -2.19 -10.53 25.31
C THR A 291 -1.68 -10.72 23.87
N PRO A 292 -0.78 -11.69 23.62
CA PRO A 292 -0.34 -12.03 22.26
C PRO A 292 -1.49 -12.37 21.30
N ALA A 293 -2.57 -12.97 21.79
CA ALA A 293 -3.74 -13.32 20.97
C ALA A 293 -4.52 -12.07 20.53
N GLU A 294 -4.70 -11.10 21.42
CA GLU A 294 -5.36 -9.83 21.11
C GLU A 294 -4.52 -8.98 20.15
N ASN A 295 -3.19 -8.91 20.34
CA ASN A 295 -2.32 -8.20 19.40
C ASN A 295 -2.33 -8.84 18.00
N ARG A 296 -2.34 -10.18 17.91
CA ARG A 296 -2.53 -10.87 16.62
C ARG A 296 -3.84 -10.51 15.95
N ARG A 297 -4.94 -10.45 16.72
CA ARG A 297 -6.25 -10.08 16.19
C ARG A 297 -6.26 -8.65 15.65
N ILE A 298 -5.79 -7.69 16.44
CA ILE A 298 -5.72 -6.28 16.02
C ILE A 298 -4.86 -6.13 14.78
N PHE A 299 -3.70 -6.79 14.75
CA PHE A 299 -2.82 -6.76 13.58
C PHE A 299 -3.49 -7.36 12.34
N TYR A 300 -4.16 -8.51 12.49
CA TYR A 300 -4.88 -9.17 11.41
C TYR A 300 -5.96 -8.28 10.78
N GLU A 301 -6.76 -7.60 11.62
CA GLU A 301 -7.85 -6.70 11.21
C GLU A 301 -7.31 -5.34 10.67
N CYS A 302 -6.04 -5.01 10.89
CA CYS A 302 -5.46 -3.71 10.57
C CYS A 302 -5.18 -3.51 9.07
N CYS A 303 -5.64 -2.40 8.49
CA CYS A 303 -5.35 -2.03 7.11
C CYS A 303 -3.94 -1.44 6.91
N ALA A 304 -3.25 -1.09 8.00
CA ALA A 304 -1.93 -0.47 7.96
C ALA A 304 -0.77 -1.46 8.14
N LYS A 305 -1.07 -2.77 8.24
CA LYS A 305 -0.09 -3.83 8.52
C LYS A 305 0.96 -4.01 7.42
N ASP A 306 0.65 -3.56 6.21
CA ASP A 306 1.51 -3.66 5.01
C ASP A 306 1.87 -2.26 4.44
N LEU A 307 1.90 -1.23 5.28
CA LEU A 307 2.26 0.14 4.90
C LEU A 307 3.69 0.47 5.34
N LEU A 308 4.66 -0.27 4.79
CA LEU A 308 6.08 -0.07 5.09
C LEU A 308 6.42 1.41 4.88
N THR A 309 7.03 2.04 5.90
CA THR A 309 7.25 3.48 5.96
C THR A 309 8.73 3.77 6.21
N LEU A 310 9.34 4.57 5.34
CA LEU A 310 10.66 5.15 5.49
C LEU A 310 10.55 6.55 6.11
N LEU A 311 11.09 6.70 7.31
CA LEU A 311 11.14 7.97 8.06
C LEU A 311 12.51 8.12 8.71
N GLY A 312 13.23 9.19 8.38
CA GLY A 312 14.51 9.53 9.01
C GLY A 312 15.56 8.43 8.92
N GLY A 313 15.63 7.72 7.78
CA GLY A 313 16.60 6.65 7.54
C GLY A 313 16.24 5.30 8.12
N ARG A 314 15.04 5.14 8.70
CA ARG A 314 14.57 3.88 9.26
C ARG A 314 13.33 3.38 8.54
N LEU A 315 13.29 2.08 8.29
CA LEU A 315 12.12 1.37 7.79
C LEU A 315 11.29 0.83 8.94
N TYR A 316 10.02 1.21 8.95
CA TYR A 316 9.01 0.83 9.93
C TYR A 316 7.88 0.08 9.24
N PRO A 317 7.20 -0.85 9.93
CA PRO A 317 6.13 -1.63 9.33
C PRO A 317 4.86 -0.84 9.03
N CYS A 318 4.65 0.31 9.69
CA CYS A 318 3.49 1.16 9.45
C CYS A 318 3.78 2.62 9.82
N PRO A 319 3.01 3.59 9.27
CA PRO A 319 3.25 5.01 9.51
C PRO A 319 2.97 5.45 10.95
N PHE A 320 2.09 4.75 11.68
CA PHE A 320 1.87 5.01 13.11
C PHE A 320 3.14 4.71 13.92
N ILE A 321 3.74 3.52 13.75
CA ILE A 321 4.95 3.12 14.49
C ILE A 321 6.10 4.07 14.15
N ALA A 322 6.27 4.43 12.87
CA ALA A 322 7.27 5.39 12.42
C ALA A 322 7.15 6.73 13.19
N ASN A 323 5.97 7.35 13.14
CA ASN A 323 5.77 8.66 13.75
C ASN A 323 5.75 8.59 15.29
N ALA A 324 5.19 7.55 15.88
CA ALA A 324 5.10 7.40 17.33
C ALA A 324 6.49 7.27 17.96
N MET A 325 7.40 6.52 17.33
CA MET A 325 8.80 6.44 17.76
C MET A 325 9.54 7.74 17.51
N ASN A 326 9.35 8.39 16.35
CA ASN A 326 9.99 9.67 16.03
C ASN A 326 9.60 10.80 17.01
N LEU A 327 8.32 10.83 17.41
CA LEU A 327 7.81 11.72 18.45
C LEU A 327 8.33 11.36 19.85
N LYS A 328 8.88 10.15 20.04
CA LYS A 328 9.17 9.55 21.35
C LYS A 328 7.92 9.41 22.21
N GLY A 329 6.78 9.14 21.59
CA GLY A 329 5.52 8.85 22.27
C GLY A 329 5.41 7.38 22.73
N ILE A 330 6.18 6.49 22.10
CA ILE A 330 6.31 5.07 22.48
C ILE A 330 7.79 4.67 22.56
N PRO A 331 8.15 3.56 23.23
CA PRO A 331 9.54 3.11 23.31
C PRO A 331 10.11 2.80 21.91
N ALA A 332 11.39 3.08 21.71
CA ALA A 332 12.10 2.73 20.49
C ALA A 332 12.41 1.22 20.44
N ALA A 333 11.39 0.41 20.16
CA ALA A 333 11.52 -1.03 20.06
C ALA A 333 12.37 -1.40 18.83
N GLN A 334 13.65 -1.73 19.07
CA GLN A 334 14.61 -2.07 18.01
C GLN A 334 14.20 -3.26 17.14
N CYS A 335 13.29 -4.11 17.60
CA CYS A 335 12.75 -5.23 16.83
C CYS A 335 11.66 -4.82 15.81
N ASP A 336 11.13 -3.59 15.90
CA ASP A 336 10.04 -3.09 15.05
C ASP A 336 10.51 -2.09 13.98
N TYR A 337 11.82 -1.96 13.77
CA TYR A 337 12.37 -1.18 12.66
C TYR A 337 13.72 -1.72 12.20
N VAL A 338 14.11 -1.33 10.98
CA VAL A 338 15.46 -1.51 10.44
C VAL A 338 16.06 -0.15 10.17
N ASP A 339 17.25 0.11 10.71
CA ASP A 339 18.00 1.33 10.46
C ASP A 339 18.82 1.16 9.17
N LEU A 340 18.36 1.78 8.08
CA LEU A 340 19.05 1.70 6.80
C LEU A 340 20.40 2.42 6.87
N MET A 341 20.53 3.43 7.74
CA MET A 341 21.73 4.25 7.85
C MET A 341 22.80 3.61 8.75
N ALA A 342 22.52 2.44 9.34
CA ALA A 342 23.52 1.68 10.08
C ALA A 342 24.67 1.24 9.17
N ASP A 343 25.88 1.17 9.74
CA ASP A 343 27.08 0.63 9.10
C ASP A 343 26.97 -0.89 8.96
N LYS A 344 26.24 -1.29 7.92
CA LYS A 344 25.91 -2.69 7.56
C LYS A 344 26.03 -2.87 6.07
N SER A 345 26.37 -4.08 5.62
CA SER A 345 26.24 -4.44 4.21
C SER A 345 24.77 -4.53 3.78
N ALA A 346 24.52 -4.50 2.47
CA ALA A 346 23.19 -4.71 1.93
C ALA A 346 22.61 -6.08 2.35
N GLU A 347 23.43 -7.13 2.38
CA GLU A 347 22.96 -8.47 2.74
C GLU A 347 22.57 -8.60 4.23
N GLU A 348 23.30 -7.92 5.11
CA GLU A 348 22.93 -7.83 6.53
C GLU A 348 21.60 -7.10 6.70
N LEU A 349 21.39 -5.99 5.98
CA LEU A 349 20.11 -5.27 5.98
C LEU A 349 18.98 -6.12 5.42
N ARG A 350 19.20 -6.85 4.31
CA ARG A 350 18.22 -7.79 3.72
C ARG A 350 17.81 -8.86 4.72
N THR A 351 18.78 -9.43 5.43
CA THR A 351 18.53 -10.43 6.47
C THR A 351 17.72 -9.85 7.63
N GLU A 352 18.08 -8.66 8.09
CA GLU A 352 17.37 -7.97 9.17
C GLU A 352 15.94 -7.59 8.78
N LEU A 353 15.72 -7.12 7.56
CA LEU A 353 14.39 -6.80 7.03
C LEU A 353 13.48 -8.02 6.99
N ARG A 354 13.99 -9.16 6.48
CA ARG A 354 13.25 -10.42 6.48
C ARG A 354 12.90 -10.86 7.90
N ALA A 355 13.84 -10.74 8.85
CA ALA A 355 13.63 -11.17 10.24
C ALA A 355 12.66 -10.26 11.02
N LYS A 356 12.76 -8.94 10.81
CA LYS A 356 12.03 -7.95 11.61
C LYS A 356 10.70 -7.54 11.00
N LEU A 357 10.61 -7.42 9.68
CA LEU A 357 9.46 -6.78 9.01
C LEU A 357 8.64 -7.70 8.10
N LYS A 358 9.13 -8.90 7.75
CA LYS A 358 8.40 -9.86 6.90
C LYS A 358 7.65 -10.90 7.76
N ASN A 359 6.43 -11.24 7.37
CA ASN A 359 5.60 -12.33 7.94
C ASN A 359 5.47 -12.31 9.47
N ARG A 360 5.43 -11.11 10.06
CA ARG A 360 5.27 -10.94 11.50
C ARG A 360 3.80 -11.14 11.88
N PRO A 361 3.49 -11.87 12.97
CA PRO A 361 2.12 -12.01 13.44
C PRO A 361 1.58 -10.74 14.11
N TYR A 362 2.47 -9.87 14.59
CA TYR A 362 2.28 -8.50 15.06
C TYR A 362 3.65 -7.90 15.45
N TYR A 363 3.67 -6.58 15.71
CA TYR A 363 4.84 -5.83 16.21
C TYR A 363 4.65 -5.47 17.68
N VAL A 364 5.73 -5.33 18.45
CA VAL A 364 5.58 -5.04 19.89
C VAL A 364 4.93 -3.66 20.11
N SER A 365 5.13 -2.75 19.18
CA SER A 365 4.55 -1.41 19.12
C SER A 365 3.06 -1.41 18.75
N CYS A 366 2.50 -2.53 18.26
CA CYS A 366 1.05 -2.66 18.07
C CYS A 366 0.28 -2.54 19.40
N ASP A 367 0.94 -2.83 20.53
CA ASP A 367 0.35 -2.68 21.87
C ASP A 367 0.15 -1.22 22.30
N TYR A 368 0.59 -0.26 21.50
CA TYR A 368 0.40 1.18 21.72
C TYR A 368 -0.60 1.81 20.75
N CYS A 369 -1.04 1.08 19.73
CA CYS A 369 -2.02 1.52 18.75
C CYS A 369 -3.39 0.92 19.10
N LEU A 370 -4.47 1.58 18.68
CA LEU A 370 -5.83 1.00 18.75
C LEU A 370 -6.13 0.09 17.54
N GLY A 371 -5.24 0.05 16.56
CA GLY A 371 -5.47 -0.60 15.27
C GLY A 371 -6.28 0.30 14.33
N ARG A 372 -6.15 0.07 13.03
CA ARG A 372 -6.94 0.76 12.00
C ARG A 372 -7.70 -0.29 11.19
N PRO A 373 -8.94 -0.64 11.58
CA PRO A 373 -9.64 -1.76 10.97
C PRO A 373 -9.79 -1.55 9.45
N ALA A 374 -9.52 -2.60 8.67
CA ALA A 374 -9.85 -2.61 7.25
C ALA A 374 -11.36 -2.44 7.05
N VAL A 375 -11.78 -1.93 5.89
CA VAL A 375 -13.18 -1.57 5.60
C VAL A 375 -14.17 -2.69 5.98
N ALA A 376 -13.82 -3.94 5.74
CA ALA A 376 -14.63 -5.11 6.10
C ALA A 376 -14.86 -5.30 7.61
N PHE A 377 -14.05 -4.67 8.46
CA PHE A 377 -14.09 -4.76 9.92
C PHE A 377 -14.52 -3.46 10.60
N VAL A 378 -14.71 -2.35 9.86
CA VAL A 378 -15.16 -1.07 10.42
C VAL A 378 -16.60 -1.18 10.89
N ARG A 379 -16.86 -0.80 12.15
CA ARG A 379 -18.21 -0.68 12.70
C ARG A 379 -18.67 0.77 12.69
N GLU A 380 -19.97 1.02 12.78
CA GLU A 380 -20.50 2.39 12.79
C GLU A 380 -20.00 3.19 14.00
N GLU A 381 -19.85 2.54 15.15
CA GLU A 381 -19.31 3.14 16.37
C GLU A 381 -17.82 3.49 16.30
N ASP A 382 -17.07 2.91 15.35
CA ASP A 382 -15.65 3.20 15.15
C ASP A 382 -15.45 4.50 14.34
N LYS A 383 -16.50 4.99 13.67
CA LYS A 383 -16.44 6.13 12.77
C LYS A 383 -16.38 7.45 13.54
N ILE A 384 -15.39 8.26 13.21
CA ILE A 384 -15.18 9.59 13.77
C ILE A 384 -15.06 10.64 12.66
N PRO A 385 -15.34 11.93 12.94
CA PRO A 385 -15.15 13.01 11.98
C PRO A 385 -13.68 13.10 11.52
N PRO A 386 -13.41 13.14 10.20
CA PRO A 386 -12.04 13.06 9.67
C PRO A 386 -11.30 14.40 9.62
N ASN A 387 -12.02 15.50 9.84
CA ASN A 387 -11.63 16.83 9.40
C ASN A 387 -11.55 17.87 10.55
N GLU A 388 -11.65 17.45 11.80
CA GLU A 388 -11.45 18.34 12.94
C GLU A 388 -9.97 18.77 13.03
N GLN A 389 -9.69 20.07 12.88
CA GLN A 389 -8.32 20.61 12.90
C GLN A 389 -7.91 21.04 14.31
N THR A 390 -6.63 20.93 14.65
CA THR A 390 -6.09 21.48 15.91
C THR A 390 -5.32 22.78 15.68
N ALA A 391 -5.63 23.82 16.46
CA ALA A 391 -4.93 25.10 16.36
C ALA A 391 -3.45 25.01 16.80
N ALA A 392 -3.17 24.17 17.79
CA ALA A 392 -1.84 23.91 18.32
C ALA A 392 -1.52 22.41 18.29
N ALA A 393 -0.25 22.07 18.52
CA ALA A 393 0.13 20.68 18.77
C ALA A 393 -0.61 20.17 20.02
N LEU A 394 -1.14 18.95 19.95
CA LEU A 394 -1.77 18.32 21.08
C LEU A 394 -0.72 17.87 22.10
N PRO A 395 -1.01 18.01 23.40
CA PRO A 395 -0.11 17.51 24.42
C PRO A 395 -0.10 15.98 24.40
N TYR A 396 1.08 15.41 24.68
CA TYR A 396 1.25 13.99 24.95
C TYR A 396 2.42 13.81 25.92
N ARG A 397 2.49 12.65 26.56
CA ARG A 397 3.64 12.30 27.39
C ARG A 397 4.76 11.80 26.50
N ARG A 398 5.83 12.59 26.38
CA ARG A 398 7.06 12.14 25.75
C ARG A 398 7.79 11.19 26.69
N LEU A 399 8.25 10.06 26.19
CA LEU A 399 9.16 9.21 26.92
C LEU A 399 10.52 9.91 26.93
N GLU A 400 10.97 10.32 28.12
CA GLU A 400 12.34 10.76 28.29
C GLU A 400 13.24 9.58 27.95
N VAL A 401 14.20 9.82 27.04
CA VAL A 401 15.33 8.90 26.90
C VAL A 401 16.04 8.98 28.24
N MET A 402 15.95 7.93 29.05
CA MET A 402 16.95 7.70 30.09
C MET A 402 18.26 7.62 29.31
N ALA A 403 19.06 8.69 29.32
CA ALA A 403 20.43 8.62 28.85
C ALA A 403 21.07 7.52 29.68
N ASP A 404 21.46 6.46 28.98
CA ASP A 404 22.07 5.25 29.47
C ASP A 404 23.08 5.57 30.61
N GLY A 405 22.88 4.93 31.75
CA GLY A 405 23.88 4.82 32.82
C GLY A 405 24.49 3.44 32.77
#